data_AF-A0A530JX95-F1
#
_entry.id   AF-A0A530JX95-F1
#
_cell.length_a   1.000
_cell.length_b   1.000
_cell.length_c   1.000
_cell.angle_alpha   90.00
_cell.angle_beta   90.00
_cell.angle_gamma   90.00
#
_symmetry.space_group_name_H-M   'P 1'
#
loop_
_entity.id
_entity.type
_entity.pdbx_description
1 polymer ?
#
loop_
_entity_poly.entity_id
_entity_poly.type
_entity_poly.pdbx_seq_one_letter_code
_entity_poly.pdbx_strand_id
1 'polypeptide(L)'
;NKLRGGLKIAAVKAPGFGDRRKAMLEDIAILTGGQVISEDLGIKLENVGLNMLGRAKKVSISKENTTIVDGAGKKAEIQGRVAQIKQQIEETT
;
A
#
# COMPACT_ATOMS: atom_id res chain seq x y z
N ASN A 1 22.47 -0.55 -7.19
CA ASN A 1 22.01 0.86 -7.21
C ASN A 1 22.10 1.54 -5.85
N LYS A 2 21.43 1.06 -4.79
CA LYS A 2 21.48 1.71 -3.46
C LYS A 2 22.90 1.99 -2.93
N LEU A 3 23.76 0.95 -2.89
CA LEU A 3 25.13 1.06 -2.38
C LEU A 3 26.04 1.96 -3.23
N ARG A 4 25.66 2.21 -4.50
CA ARG A 4 26.39 3.06 -5.43
C ARG A 4 25.80 4.47 -5.52
N GLY A 5 24.87 4.83 -4.63
CA GLY A 5 24.23 6.15 -4.58
C GLY A 5 23.20 6.44 -5.68
N GLY A 6 23.13 5.64 -6.74
CA GLY A 6 22.28 5.93 -7.91
C GLY A 6 20.77 5.84 -7.67
N LEU A 7 20.31 5.20 -6.59
CA LEU A 7 18.88 5.14 -6.27
C LEU A 7 18.64 4.95 -4.77
N LYS A 8 17.81 5.81 -4.16
CA LYS A 8 17.34 5.65 -2.78
C LYS A 8 16.17 4.68 -2.75
N ILE A 9 16.44 3.42 -2.41
CA ILE A 9 15.42 2.35 -2.37
C ILE A 9 15.46 1.53 -1.09
N ALA A 10 14.31 0.97 -0.74
CA ALA A 10 14.14 -0.08 0.25
C ALA A 10 12.99 -0.99 -0.21
N ALA A 11 13.05 -2.27 0.17
CA ALA A 11 12.00 -3.23 -0.11
C ALA A 11 11.65 -3.96 1.19
N VAL A 12 10.37 -4.16 1.42
CA VAL A 12 9.82 -4.90 2.56
C VAL A 12 8.76 -5.86 2.04
N LYS A 13 8.52 -6.96 2.77
CA LYS A 13 7.44 -7.88 2.42
C LYS A 13 6.09 -7.21 2.67
N ALA A 14 5.11 -7.51 1.83
CA ALA A 14 3.72 -7.12 2.08
C ALA A 14 3.24 -7.70 3.42
N PRO A 15 2.44 -6.96 4.21
CA PRO A 15 1.96 -7.45 5.49
C PRO A 15 0.92 -8.57 5.31
N GLY A 16 0.87 -9.49 6.28
CA GLY A 16 -0.11 -10.57 6.30
C GLY A 16 0.10 -11.67 5.24
N PHE A 17 -0.93 -12.51 5.08
CA PHE A 17 -0.95 -13.65 4.16
C PHE A 17 -2.33 -13.83 3.53
N GLY A 18 -2.41 -14.58 2.42
CA GLY A 18 -3.67 -14.88 1.72
C GLY A 18 -4.47 -13.63 1.34
N ASP A 19 -5.79 -13.71 1.47
CA ASP A 19 -6.70 -12.59 1.14
C ASP A 19 -6.49 -11.37 2.05
N ARG A 20 -6.08 -11.60 3.30
CA ARG A 20 -5.75 -10.51 4.22
C ARG A 20 -4.57 -9.68 3.71
N ARG A 21 -3.59 -10.30 3.05
CA ARG A 21 -2.49 -9.57 2.41
C ARG A 21 -3.01 -8.66 1.29
N LYS A 22 -3.92 -9.17 0.46
CA LYS A 22 -4.52 -8.37 -0.63
C LYS A 22 -5.30 -7.18 -0.08
N ALA A 23 -6.12 -7.40 0.95
CA ALA A 23 -6.86 -6.34 1.62
C ALA A 23 -5.94 -5.29 2.27
N MET A 24 -4.87 -5.71 2.96
CA MET A 24 -3.93 -4.78 3.58
C MET A 24 -3.07 -4.01 2.56
N LEU A 25 -2.75 -4.61 1.41
CA LEU A 25 -2.10 -3.89 0.32
C LEU A 25 -3.02 -2.83 -0.28
N GLU A 26 -4.31 -3.13 -0.39
CA GLU A 26 -5.32 -2.16 -0.83
C GLU A 26 -5.43 -1.00 0.17
N ASP A 27 -5.38 -1.27 1.48
CA ASP A 27 -5.37 -0.22 2.51
C ASP A 27 -4.18 0.73 2.32
N ILE A 28 -2.99 0.19 2.05
CA ILE A 28 -1.78 0.97 1.80
C ILE A 28 -1.90 1.77 0.49
N ALA A 29 -2.46 1.16 -0.55
CA ALA A 29 -2.69 1.82 -1.84
C ALA A 29 -3.64 3.03 -1.67
N ILE A 30 -4.78 2.84 -1.01
CA ILE A 30 -5.75 3.91 -0.71
C ILE A 30 -5.12 4.99 0.16
N LEU A 31 -4.37 4.62 1.21
CA LEU A 31 -3.69 5.57 2.10
C LEU A 31 -2.67 6.44 1.34
N THR A 32 -1.96 5.86 0.37
CA THR A 32 -0.87 6.52 -0.34
C THR A 32 -1.26 7.09 -1.70
N GLY A 33 -2.49 6.83 -2.17
CA GLY A 33 -2.96 7.19 -3.51
C GLY A 33 -2.30 6.37 -4.62
N GLY A 34 -1.80 5.18 -4.30
CA GLY A 34 -1.23 4.23 -5.26
C GLY A 34 -2.26 3.20 -5.72
N GLN A 35 -1.80 2.26 -6.55
CA GLN A 35 -2.59 1.12 -6.99
C GLN A 35 -1.84 -0.18 -6.71
N VAL A 36 -2.54 -1.19 -6.20
CA VAL A 36 -1.96 -2.53 -6.03
C VAL A 36 -1.70 -3.15 -7.39
N ILE A 37 -0.44 -3.51 -7.64
CA ILE A 37 -0.05 -4.21 -8.86
C ILE A 37 -0.22 -5.70 -8.61
N SER A 38 -1.15 -6.32 -9.34
CA SER A 38 -1.45 -7.74 -9.25
C SER A 38 -1.72 -8.31 -10.64
N GLU A 39 -1.20 -9.50 -10.90
CA GLU A 39 -1.51 -10.25 -12.13
C GLU A 39 -2.99 -10.63 -12.19
N ASP A 40 -3.65 -10.82 -11.03
CA ASP A 40 -5.09 -11.08 -10.94
C ASP A 40 -5.92 -9.91 -11.50
N LEU A 41 -5.38 -8.69 -11.48
CA LEU A 41 -6.00 -7.49 -12.04
C LEU A 41 -5.57 -7.24 -13.50
N GLY A 42 -4.81 -8.16 -14.10
CA GLY A 42 -4.28 -8.04 -15.46
C GLY A 42 -3.12 -7.04 -15.59
N ILE A 43 -2.59 -6.53 -14.47
CA ILE A 43 -1.54 -5.52 -14.48
C ILE A 43 -0.18 -6.20 -14.38
N LYS A 44 0.59 -6.14 -15.46
CA LYS A 44 1.99 -6.60 -15.46
C LYS A 44 2.92 -5.53 -14.92
N LEU A 45 3.94 -5.96 -14.17
CA LEU A 45 4.93 -5.07 -13.57
C LEU A 45 5.66 -4.21 -14.61
N GLU A 46 5.85 -4.73 -15.83
CA GLU A 46 6.48 -4.02 -16.96
C GLU A 46 5.69 -2.80 -17.45
N ASN A 47 4.38 -2.75 -17.16
CA ASN A 47 3.48 -1.68 -17.59
C ASN A 47 3.23 -0.63 -16.49
N VAL A 48 3.94 -0.72 -15.36
CA VAL A 48 3.71 0.16 -14.20
C VAL A 48 4.22 1.57 -14.50
N GLY A 49 3.31 2.54 -14.43
CA GLY A 49 3.60 3.96 -14.53
C GLY A 49 3.78 4.65 -13.17
N LEU A 50 4.36 5.85 -13.20
CA LEU A 50 4.56 6.67 -11.99
C LEU A 50 3.25 7.09 -11.30
N ASN A 51 2.15 7.14 -12.05
CA ASN A 51 0.81 7.44 -11.56
C ASN A 51 0.22 6.30 -10.71
N MET A 52 0.76 5.09 -10.80
CA MET A 52 0.32 3.93 -10.02
C MET A 52 1.08 3.82 -8.69
N LEU A 53 2.17 4.56 -8.53
CA LEU A 53 2.99 4.55 -7.33
C LEU A 53 2.39 5.47 -6.26
N GLY A 54 2.17 4.91 -5.07
CA GLY A 54 1.75 5.68 -3.91
C GLY A 54 2.82 6.65 -3.43
N ARG A 55 2.39 7.71 -2.74
CA ARG A 55 3.26 8.73 -2.14
C ARG A 55 2.97 8.88 -0.65
N ALA A 56 4.01 9.18 0.11
CA ALA A 56 3.93 9.50 1.52
C ALA A 56 5.05 10.49 1.88
N LYS A 57 4.83 11.30 2.92
CA LYS A 57 5.84 12.26 3.39
C LYS A 57 7.06 11.57 3.99
N LYS A 58 6.83 10.48 4.74
CA LYS A 58 7.91 9.73 5.39
C LYS A 58 7.57 8.24 5.45
N VAL A 59 8.55 7.42 5.12
CA VAL A 59 8.51 5.97 5.33
C VAL A 59 9.72 5.58 6.18
N SER A 60 9.45 4.98 7.34
CA SER A 60 10.47 4.49 8.27
C SER A 60 10.43 2.97 8.30
N ILE A 61 11.56 2.32 8.09
CA ILE A 61 11.68 0.86 8.11
C ILE A 61 12.70 0.49 9.19
N SER A 62 12.28 -0.34 10.14
CA SER A 62 13.14 -1.00 11.12
C SER A 62 13.26 -2.48 10.81
N LYS A 63 13.95 -3.24 11.66
CA LYS A 63 14.13 -4.70 11.50
C LYS A 63 12.79 -5.44 11.39
N GLU A 64 11.78 -4.96 12.12
CA GLU A 64 10.50 -5.66 12.29
C GLU A 64 9.30 -4.87 11.77
N ASN A 65 9.41 -3.54 11.69
CA ASN A 65 8.26 -2.68 11.43
C ASN A 65 8.49 -1.76 10.22
N THR A 66 7.41 -1.47 9.51
CA THR A 66 7.35 -0.42 8.48
C THR A 66 6.25 0.57 8.86
N THR A 67 6.59 1.85 8.93
CA THR A 67 5.66 2.94 9.24
C THR A 67 5.59 3.89 8.06
N ILE A 68 4.38 4.15 7.57
CA ILE A 68 4.08 5.11 6.51
C ILE A 68 3.34 6.29 7.16
N VAL A 69 3.85 7.50 6.99
CA VAL A 69 3.32 8.73 7.61
C VAL A 69 2.95 9.74 6.55
N ASP A 70 1.78 10.37 6.73
CA ASP A 70 1.17 11.35 5.82
C ASP A 70 1.14 10.82 4.37
N GLY A 71 0.36 9.76 4.14
CA GLY A 71 0.07 9.25 2.81
C GLY A 71 -0.72 10.26 1.96
N ALA A 72 -0.47 10.29 0.66
CA ALA A 72 -1.07 11.25 -0.28
C ALA A 72 -2.44 10.81 -0.84
N GLY A 73 -3.09 9.83 -0.21
CA GLY A 73 -4.42 9.36 -0.59
C GLY A 73 -5.51 10.40 -0.39
N LYS A 74 -6.62 10.27 -1.14
CA LYS A 74 -7.76 11.19 -1.01
C LYS A 74 -8.52 10.89 0.29
N LYS A 75 -8.82 11.94 1.06
CA LYS A 75 -9.54 11.81 2.33
C LYS A 75 -10.87 11.06 2.20
N ALA A 76 -11.62 11.29 1.12
CA ALA A 76 -12.88 10.60 0.86
C ALA A 76 -12.70 9.08 0.64
N GLU A 77 -11.68 8.68 -0.12
CA GLU A 77 -11.37 7.26 -0.37
C GLU A 77 -10.92 6.56 0.93
N ILE A 78 -10.09 7.23 1.74
CA ILE A 78 -9.66 6.74 3.05
C ILE A 78 -10.86 6.57 4.00
N GLN A 79 -11.75 7.57 4.06
CA GLN A 79 -12.96 7.50 4.90
C GLN A 79 -13.90 6.38 4.45
N GLY A 80 -14.08 6.21 3.14
CA GLY A 80 -14.86 5.10 2.57
C GLY A 80 -14.26 3.75 2.95
N ARG A 81 -12.94 3.61 2.89
CA ARG A 81 -12.25 2.38 3.30
C ARG A 81 -12.41 2.07 4.78
N VAL A 82 -12.30 3.07 5.64
CA VAL A 82 -12.55 2.92 7.09
C VAL A 82 -13.98 2.48 7.36
N ALA A 83 -14.96 3.05 6.66
CA ALA A 83 -16.37 2.68 6.80
C ALA A 83 -16.62 1.22 6.38
N GLN A 84 -16.07 0.80 5.23
CA GLN A 84 -16.15 -0.60 4.77
C GLN A 84 -15.61 -1.58 5.81
N ILE A 85 -14.43 -1.31 6.39
CA ILE A 85 -13.82 -2.19 7.39
C ILE A 85 -14.68 -2.23 8.67
N LYS A 86 -15.24 -1.10 9.10
CA LYS A 86 -16.13 -1.06 10.27
C LYS A 86 -17.38 -1.90 10.06
N GLN A 87 -18.01 -1.81 8.88
CA GLN A 87 -19.18 -2.63 8.55
C GLN A 87 -18.83 -4.13 8.52
N GLN A 88 -17.69 -4.50 7.94
CA GLN A 88 -17.24 -5.90 7.94
C GLN A 88 -17.04 -6.47 9.35
N ILE A 89 -16.63 -5.64 10.31
CA ILE A 89 -16.50 -6.04 11.72
C ILE A 89 -17.89 -6.33 12.32
N GLU A 90 -18.90 -5.52 12.01
CA GLU A 90 -20.28 -5.71 12.50
C GLU A 90 -20.95 -6.96 11.89
N GLU A 91 -20.62 -7.28 10.63
CA GLU A 91 -21.17 -8.43 9.90
C GLU A 91 -20.52 -9.77 10.28
N THR A 92 -19.40 -9.74 11.01
CA THR A 92 -18.69 -10.95 11.44
C THR A 92 -19.07 -11.27 12.89
N THR A 93 -19.82 -12.36 13.11
CA THR A 93 -20.11 -12.94 14.45
C THR A 93 -18.88 -13.49 15.16
#